data_AF-A0A561TX17-F1
#
_entry.id   AF-A0A561TX17-F1
#
_cell.length_a   1.000
_cell.length_b   1.000
_cell.length_c   1.000
_cell.angle_alpha   90.00
_cell.angle_beta   90.00
_cell.angle_gamma   90.00
#
_symmetry.space_group_name_H-M   'P 1'
#
loop_
_entity.id
_entity.type
_entity.pdbx_description
1 polymer ?
#
loop_
_entity_poly.entity_id
_entity_poly.type
_entity_poly.pdbx_seq_one_letter_code
_entity_poly.pdbx_strand_id
1 'polypeptide(L)' 'MKLELRRTEEGQLALLCYESLDLLLSACGNQQPWVSVYRQQVEEVQRTTAAEVVLWNALLPEEARKDD' A
#
# COMPACT_ATOMS: atom_id res chain seq x y z
N MET A 1 12.44 9.19 0.59
CA MET A 1 11.25 8.54 1.18
C MET A 1 11.35 7.05 0.89
N LYS A 2 11.00 6.17 1.84
CA LYS A 2 10.95 4.72 1.60
C LYS A 2 9.49 4.27 1.68
N LEU A 3 9.01 3.59 0.64
CA LEU A 3 7.67 3.01 0.60
C LEU A 3 7.77 1.50 0.88
N GLU A 4 6.79 0.97 1.61
CA GLU A 4 6.67 -0.47 1.83
C GLU A 4 5.94 -1.09 0.64
N LEU A 5 6.54 -2.10 0.03
CA LEU A 5 5.92 -2.93 -1.01
C LEU A 5 5.59 -4.31 -0.42
N ARG A 6 4.52 -4.92 -0.90
CA ARG A 6 4.06 -6.24 -0.44
C ARG A 6 4.11 -7.22 -1.60
N ARG A 7 4.45 -8.50 -1.34
CA ARG A 7 4.32 -9.54 -2.36
C ARG A 7 2.87 -10.01 -2.43
N THR A 8 2.34 -10.12 -3.64
CA THR A 8 1.07 -10.81 -3.89
C THR A 8 1.26 -12.33 -3.75
N GLU A 9 0.15 -13.07 -3.70
CA GLU A 9 0.18 -14.54 -3.72
C GLU A 9 0.83 -15.08 -5.01
N GLU A 10 0.73 -14.33 -6.11
CA GLU A 10 1.38 -14.62 -7.39
C GLU A 10 2.87 -14.20 -7.43
N GLY A 11 3.38 -13.62 -6.35
CA GLY A 11 4.80 -13.27 -6.17
C GLY A 11 5.20 -11.87 -6.63
N GLN A 12 4.28 -11.12 -7.25
CA GLN A 12 4.52 -9.76 -7.75
C GLN A 12 4.70 -8.77 -6.60
N LEU A 13 5.59 -7.79 -6.76
CA LEU A 13 5.69 -6.67 -5.83
C LEU A 13 4.57 -5.65 -6.07
N ALA A 14 3.71 -5.48 -5.08
CA ALA A 14 2.59 -4.56 -5.10
C ALA A 14 2.87 -3.29 -4.30
N LEU A 15 2.55 -2.14 -4.90
CA LEU A 15 2.31 -0.89 -4.19
C LEU A 15 0.84 -0.86 -3.75
N LEU A 16 0.61 -0.77 -2.45
CA LEU A 16 -0.74 -0.62 -1.92
C LEU A 16 -1.14 0.86 -1.92
N CYS A 17 -2.29 1.16 -2.48
CA CYS A 17 -2.86 2.50 -2.51
C CYS A 17 -4.27 2.47 -1.94
N TYR A 18 -4.62 3.52 -1.21
CA TYR A 18 -5.93 3.65 -0.57
C TYR A 18 -6.52 5.00 -0.91
N GLU A 19 -7.83 5.03 -1.13
CA GLU A 19 -8.53 6.26 -1.52
C GLU A 19 -8.73 7.22 -0.34
N SER A 20 -8.65 6.71 0.89
CA SER A 20 -8.71 7.49 2.11
C SER A 20 -7.80 6.91 3.19
N LEU A 21 -7.50 7.73 4.20
CA LEU A 21 -6.78 7.28 5.38
C LEU A 21 -7.58 6.21 6.14
N ASP A 22 -8.89 6.35 6.28
CA ASP A 22 -9.73 5.36 6.98
C ASP A 22 -9.66 3.97 6.33
N LEU A 23 -9.64 3.91 4.99
CA LEU A 23 -9.47 2.65 4.27
C LEU A 23 -8.08 2.04 4.49
N LEU A 24 -7.03 2.88 4.54
CA LEU A 24 -5.69 2.42 4.86
C LEU A 24 -5.61 1.84 6.28
N LEU A 25 -6.12 2.57 7.28
CA LEU A 25 -6.03 2.15 8.67
C LEU A 25 -6.85 0.88 8.93
N SER A 26 -8.06 0.79 8.37
CA SER A 26 -8.88 -0.42 8.49
C SER A 26 -8.29 -1.65 7.79
N ALA A 27 -7.53 -1.45 6.71
CA ALA A 27 -6.91 -2.54 5.96
C ALA A 27 -5.53 -2.94 6.47
N CYS A 28 -4.71 -1.97 6.92
CA CYS A 28 -3.30 -2.18 7.28
C CYS A 28 -2.98 -2.07 8.77
N GLY A 29 -3.90 -1.56 9.57
CA GLY A 29 -3.69 -1.28 10.99
C GLY A 29 -3.14 0.11 11.27
N ASN A 30 -3.32 0.53 12.52
CA ASN A 30 -3.12 1.93 12.94
C ASN A 30 -1.64 2.36 13.05
N GLN A 31 -0.71 1.41 13.15
CA GLN A 31 0.72 1.68 13.26
C GLN A 31 1.44 1.67 11.89
N GLN A 32 0.71 1.48 10.78
CA GLN A 32 1.30 1.44 9.45
C GLN A 32 1.75 2.85 8.99
N PRO A 33 3.03 3.04 8.62
CA PRO A 33 3.47 4.28 7.99
C PRO A 33 2.80 4.51 6.63
N TRP A 34 2.42 5.75 6.35
CA TRP A 34 1.75 6.14 5.10
C TRP A 34 2.16 7.54 4.64
N VAL A 35 1.83 7.86 3.39
CA VAL A 35 1.99 9.19 2.80
C VAL A 35 0.77 9.50 1.94
N SER A 36 0.32 10.74 1.94
CA SER A 36 -0.73 11.21 1.01
C SER A 36 -0.08 11.72 -0.28
N VAL A 37 -0.60 11.28 -1.41
CA VAL A 37 -0.20 11.74 -2.75
C VAL A 37 -1.45 11.98 -3.59
N TYR A 38 -1.33 12.84 -4.61
CA TYR A 38 -2.40 12.98 -5.59
C TYR A 38 -2.52 11.71 -6.43
N ARG A 39 -3.74 11.36 -6.85
CA ARG A 39 -4.00 10.16 -7.67
C ARG A 39 -3.15 10.13 -8.94
N GLN A 40 -2.92 11.28 -9.56
CA GLN A 40 -2.09 11.43 -10.76
C GLN A 40 -0.61 11.12 -10.50
N GLN A 41 -0.14 11.19 -9.26
CA GLN A 41 1.24 10.90 -8.88
C GLN A 41 1.48 9.40 -8.63
N VAL A 42 0.43 8.59 -8.49
CA VAL A 42 0.56 7.15 -8.18
C VAL A 42 1.34 6.41 -9.27
N GLU A 43 1.11 6.75 -10.54
CA GLU A 43 1.85 6.16 -11.65
C GLU A 43 3.36 6.48 -11.57
N GLU A 44 3.69 7.72 -11.20
CA GLU A 44 5.08 8.12 -11.01
C GLU A 44 5.72 7.43 -9.80
N VAL A 45 4.96 7.27 -8.72
CA VAL A 45 5.39 6.50 -7.54
C VAL A 45 5.64 5.04 -7.92
N GLN A 46 4.76 4.42 -8.70
CA GLN A 46 4.99 3.06 -9.20
C GLN A 46 6.29 2.99 -10.01
N ARG A 47 6.48 3.89 -10.99
CA ARG A 47 7.68 3.93 -11.85
C ARG A 47 8.99 4.14 -11.10
N THR A 48 8.94 4.87 -9.99
CA THR A 48 10.13 5.18 -9.17
C THR A 48 10.38 4.15 -8.07
N THR A 49 9.55 3.11 -7.98
CA THR A 49 9.71 1.99 -7.04
C THR A 49 9.90 0.67 -7.80
N ALA A 50 10.15 -0.41 -7.06
CA ALA A 50 10.20 -1.76 -7.62
C ALA A 50 8.80 -2.41 -7.75
N ALA A 51 7.72 -1.61 -7.70
CA ALA A 51 6.37 -2.13 -7.77
C ALA A 51 6.02 -2.57 -9.20
N GLU A 52 5.64 -3.84 -9.34
CA GLU A 52 5.16 -4.43 -10.58
C GLU A 52 3.67 -4.15 -10.78
N VAL A 53 2.92 -4.01 -9.68
CA VAL A 53 1.47 -3.77 -9.69
C VAL A 53 1.07 -2.73 -8.64
N VAL A 54 -0.05 -2.04 -8.89
CA VAL A 54 -0.71 -1.18 -7.91
C VAL A 54 -2.02 -1.83 -7.52
N LEU A 55 -2.22 -2.05 -6.21
CA LEU A 55 -3.46 -2.59 -5.67
C LEU A 55 -4.18 -1.52 -4.88
N TRP A 56 -5.42 -1.25 -5.27
CA TRP A 56 -6.27 -0.27 -4.60
C TRP A 56 -7.14 -0.94 -3.55
N ASN A 57 -7.17 -0.37 -2.35
CA ASN A 57 -8.02 -0.80 -1.24
C ASN A 57 -7.90 -2.31 -0.92
N ALA A 58 -6.70 -2.88 -1.10
CA ALA A 58 -6.44 -4.27 -0.78
C ALA A 58 -6.56 -4.50 0.73
N LEU A 59 -7.22 -5.58 1.13
CA LEU A 59 -7.30 -5.97 2.53
C LEU A 59 -6.10 -6.84 2.88
N LEU A 60 -5.37 -6.48 3.94
CA LEU A 60 -4.34 -7.34 4.47
C LEU A 60 -4.97 -8.40 5.39
N PRO A 61 -4.43 -9.65 5.38
CA PRO A 61 -4.68 -10.62 6.42
C PRO A 61 -4.40 -10.02 7.80
N GLU A 62 -5.14 -10.43 8.81
CA GLU A 62 -5.07 -9.86 10.16
C GLU A 62 -3.65 -9.96 10.73
N GLU A 63 -2.96 -11.07 10.48
CA GLU A 63 -1.58 -11.33 10.93
C GLU A 63 -0.55 -10.40 10.27
N ALA A 64 -0.93 -9.76 9.17
CA ALA A 64 -0.08 -8.89 8.37
C ALA A 64 -0.38 -7.39 8.60
N ARG A 65 -1.38 -7.08 9.43
CA ARG A 65 -1.71 -5.72 9.89
C ARG A 65 -0.77 -5.31 11.01
N LYS A 66 -0.49 -4.01 11.09
CA LYS A 66 0.29 -3.40 12.17
C LYS A 66 -0.67 -2.74 13.14
N ASP A 67 -1.27 -3.59 13.97
CA ASP A 67 -2.10 -3.19 15.10
C ASP A 67 -1.28 -3.17 16.39
N ASP A 68 -1.82 -2.52 17.42
CA ASP A 68 -1.19 -2.30 18.74
C ASP A 68 -1.37 -3.51 19.68
#